data_AF-A0A7S2GQE9-F1
#
_entry.id   AF-A0A7S2GQE9-F1
#
_cell.length_a   1.000
_cell.length_b   1.000
_cell.length_c   1.000
_cell.angle_alpha   90.00
_cell.angle_beta   90.00
_cell.angle_gamma   90.00
#
_symmetry.space_group_name_H-M   'P 1'
#
loop_
_entity.id
_entity.type
_entity.pdbx_description
1 polymer ?
#
loop_
_entity_poly.entity_id
_entity_poly.type
_entity_poly.pdbx_seq_one_letter_code
_entity_poly.pdbx_strand_id
1 'polypeptide(L)'
;ECIIAEGLDSAPELNGQVGFMQCFDEQKGRYTVLFPPSNTVNLKPDNIRKCTDREKLLSFQQQAIEELKTPEGKKILDEVRNACSKKEQFESARGDALGRALAPVS
;
A
#
# COMPACT_ATOMS: atom_id res chain seq x y z
N GLU A 1 7.57 -1.97 -11.53
CA GLU A 1 8.30 -2.85 -10.57
C GLU A 1 8.46 -2.13 -9.24
N CYS A 2 8.31 -2.85 -8.11
CA CYS A 2 8.59 -2.29 -6.78
C CYS A 2 10.07 -2.44 -6.43
N ILE A 3 10.65 -1.37 -5.90
CA ILE A 3 12.04 -1.33 -5.47
C ILE A 3 12.18 -0.75 -4.07
N ILE A 4 13.34 -0.96 -3.47
CA ILE A 4 13.78 -0.31 -2.23
C ILE A 4 14.93 0.62 -2.58
N ALA A 5 14.87 1.87 -2.12
CA ALA A 5 16.00 2.79 -2.20
C ALA A 5 17.02 2.49 -1.09
N GLU A 6 18.30 2.45 -1.43
CA GLU A 6 19.40 2.22 -0.48
C GLU A 6 20.60 3.10 -0.88
N GLY A 7 21.45 3.48 0.09
CA GLY A 7 22.68 4.23 -0.20
C GLY A 7 22.49 5.66 -0.73
N LEU A 8 21.36 6.32 -0.42
CA LEU A 8 21.12 7.71 -0.79
C LEU A 8 21.77 8.68 0.20
N ASP A 9 22.80 9.39 -0.24
CA ASP A 9 23.44 10.45 0.56
C ASP A 9 22.67 11.77 0.54
N SER A 10 22.07 12.11 -0.61
CA SER A 10 21.36 13.39 -0.81
C SER A 10 19.91 13.37 -0.34
N ALA A 11 19.36 12.19 -0.07
CA ALA A 11 18.00 11.97 0.41
C ALA A 11 17.95 10.74 1.33
N PRO A 12 18.66 10.77 2.48
CA PRO A 12 18.80 9.61 3.36
C PRO A 12 17.47 9.12 3.94
N GLU A 13 16.45 9.98 4.03
CA GLU A 13 15.10 9.67 4.48
C GLU A 13 14.35 8.69 3.57
N LEU A 14 14.78 8.55 2.32
CA LEU A 14 14.20 7.60 1.36
C LEU A 14 14.85 6.21 1.45
N ASN A 15 15.97 6.07 2.17
CA ASN A 15 16.59 4.75 2.35
C ASN A 15 15.66 3.81 3.12
N GLY A 16 15.50 2.59 2.59
CA GLY A 16 14.59 1.57 3.10
C GLY A 16 13.13 1.75 2.67
N GLN A 17 12.78 2.83 1.95
CA GLN A 17 11.41 3.03 1.48
C GLN A 17 11.13 2.28 0.18
N VAL A 18 9.87 1.83 0.03
CA VAL A 18 9.37 1.22 -1.20
C VAL A 18 9.01 2.31 -2.21
N GLY A 19 9.60 2.22 -3.39
CA GLY A 19 9.27 3.04 -4.55
C GLY A 19 8.80 2.21 -5.74
N PHE A 20 8.14 2.87 -6.68
CA PHE A 20 7.67 2.30 -7.93
C PHE A 20 8.50 2.84 -9.09
N MET A 21 9.23 1.96 -9.76
CA MET A 21 10.02 2.33 -10.94
C MET A 21 9.07 2.66 -12.10
N GLN A 22 9.24 3.86 -12.67
CA GLN A 22 8.45 4.38 -13.78
C GLN A 22 9.16 4.15 -15.13
N CYS A 23 10.36 4.69 -15.27
CA CYS A 23 11.15 4.60 -16.51
C CYS A 23 12.64 4.70 -16.23
N PHE A 24 13.46 4.35 -17.22
CA PHE A 24 14.91 4.56 -17.21
C PHE A 24 15.25 5.77 -18.08
N ASP A 25 15.91 6.77 -17.49
CA ASP A 25 16.48 7.92 -18.18
C ASP A 25 17.84 7.48 -18.76
N GLU A 26 17.85 7.07 -20.02
CA GLU A 26 19.05 6.62 -20.75
C GLU A 26 20.12 7.71 -20.83
N GLN A 27 19.73 8.99 -20.88
CA GLN A 27 20.67 10.10 -20.99
C GLN A 27 21.50 10.26 -19.70
N LYS A 28 20.87 10.00 -18.55
CA LYS A 28 21.51 10.16 -17.23
C LYS A 28 21.95 8.84 -16.62
N GLY A 29 21.55 7.71 -17.20
CA GLY A 29 21.78 6.37 -16.66
C GLY A 29 21.10 6.16 -15.31
N ARG A 30 19.88 6.69 -15.12
CA ARG A 30 19.15 6.68 -13.83
C ARG A 30 17.73 6.17 -14.00
N TYR A 31 17.19 5.55 -12.96
CA TYR A 31 15.78 5.18 -12.90
C TYR A 31 14.95 6.28 -12.25
N THR A 32 13.86 6.65 -12.90
CA THR A 32 12.82 7.48 -12.31
C THR A 32 11.96 6.61 -11.41
N VAL A 33 11.92 6.92 -10.12
CA VAL A 33 11.18 6.17 -9.09
C VAL A 33 10.18 7.09 -8.40
N LEU A 34 8.93 6.63 -8.32
CA LEU A 34 7.86 7.29 -7.57
C LEU A 34 7.75 6.70 -6.16
N PHE A 35 7.87 7.55 -5.15
CA PHE A 35 7.60 7.29 -3.74
C PHE A 35 6.26 7.92 -3.36
N PRO A 36 5.27 7.14 -2.92
CA PRO A 36 4.00 7.68 -2.46
C PRO A 36 4.19 8.67 -1.29
N PRO A 37 3.34 9.70 -1.17
CA PRO A 37 2.18 9.96 -2.03
C PRO A 37 2.52 10.62 -3.38
N SER A 38 3.61 11.38 -3.50
CA SER A 38 3.88 12.17 -4.71
C SER A 38 5.35 12.57 -4.94
N ASN A 39 6.33 11.90 -4.32
CA ASN A 39 7.75 12.21 -4.51
C ASN A 39 8.34 11.41 -5.66
N THR A 40 8.87 12.08 -6.69
CA THR A 40 9.56 11.41 -7.81
C THR A 40 11.05 11.73 -7.76
N VAL A 41 11.90 10.70 -7.79
CA VAL A 41 13.36 10.83 -7.65
C VAL A 41 14.08 10.00 -8.71
N ASN A 42 15.18 10.54 -9.25
CA ASN A 42 16.03 9.85 -10.20
C ASN A 42 17.21 9.19 -9.50
N LEU A 43 17.19 7.85 -9.43
CA LEU A 43 18.14 7.04 -8.67
C LEU A 43 19.14 6.34 -9.59
N LYS A 44 20.38 6.20 -9.11
CA LYS A 44 21.37 5.33 -9.76
C LYS A 44 20.94 3.86 -9.61
N PRO A 45 21.29 2.98 -10.55
CA PRO A 45 21.06 1.53 -10.41
C PRO A 45 21.59 0.96 -9.09
N ASP A 46 22.77 1.42 -8.65
CA ASP A 46 23.42 0.97 -7.40
C ASP A 46 22.63 1.30 -6.13
N ASN A 47 21.73 2.29 -6.21
CA ASN A 47 20.92 2.75 -5.08
C ASN A 47 19.53 2.09 -5.05
N ILE A 48 19.35 1.02 -5.82
CA ILE A 48 18.06 0.37 -6.04
C ILE A 48 18.20 -1.14 -5.85
N ARG A 49 17.37 -1.69 -4.96
CA ARG A 49 17.19 -3.14 -4.80
C ARG A 49 15.78 -3.55 -5.18
N LYS A 50 15.61 -4.77 -5.70
CA LYS A 50 14.28 -5.37 -5.89
C LYS A 50 13.57 -5.53 -4.54
N CYS A 51 12.30 -5.10 -4.50
CA CYS A 51 11.45 -5.30 -3.34
C CYS A 51 10.98 -6.76 -3.27
N THR A 52 11.13 -7.38 -2.10
CA THR A 52 10.63 -8.74 -1.84
C THR A 52 9.11 -8.73 -1.66
N ASP A 53 8.45 -9.88 -1.84
CA ASP A 53 6.99 -9.94 -1.66
C ASP A 53 6.57 -9.62 -0.23
N ARG A 54 7.40 -9.95 0.77
CA ARG A 54 7.18 -9.56 2.16
C ARG A 54 7.21 -8.04 2.34
N GLU A 55 8.20 -7.36 1.76
CA GLU A 55 8.33 -5.90 1.84
C GLU A 55 7.19 -5.19 1.10
N LYS A 56 6.78 -5.70 -0.08
CA LYS A 56 5.59 -5.23 -0.78
C LYS A 56 4.37 -5.31 0.14
N LEU A 57 4.14 -6.47 0.75
CA LEU A 57 2.97 -6.72 1.60
C LEU A 57 2.95 -5.80 2.84
N LEU A 58 4.09 -5.63 3.50
CA LEU A 58 4.23 -4.70 4.63
C LEU A 58 3.97 -3.25 4.20
N SER A 59 4.45 -2.83 3.02
CA SER A 59 4.21 -1.47 2.52
C SER A 59 2.73 -1.19 2.27
N PHE A 60 1.99 -2.15 1.72
CA PHE A 60 0.56 -2.03 1.51
C PHE A 60 -0.20 -2.00 2.85
N GLN A 61 0.20 -2.85 3.80
CA GLN A 61 -0.37 -2.85 5.14
C GLN A 61 -0.17 -1.50 5.83
N GLN A 62 1.03 -0.94 5.75
CA GLN A 62 1.34 0.37 6.34
C GLN A 62 0.48 1.47 5.70
N GLN A 63 0.36 1.51 4.36
CA GLN A 63 -0.47 2.48 3.65
C GLN A 63 -1.94 2.38 4.05
N ALA A 64 -2.49 1.15 4.10
CA ALA A 64 -3.87 0.94 4.54
C ALA A 64 -4.08 1.40 5.99
N ILE A 65 -3.13 1.14 6.88
CA ILE A 65 -3.19 1.60 8.28
C ILE A 65 -3.16 3.13 8.36
N GLU A 66 -2.29 3.80 7.60
CA GLU A 66 -2.24 5.27 7.60
C GLU A 66 -3.54 5.88 7.06
N GLU A 67 -4.11 5.32 6.01
CA GLU A 67 -5.41 5.75 5.48
C GLU A 67 -6.53 5.57 6.51
N LEU A 68 -6.56 4.43 7.21
CA LEU A 68 -7.53 4.17 8.27
C LEU A 68 -7.34 5.06 9.52
N LYS A 69 -6.15 5.64 9.72
CA LYS A 69 -5.89 6.59 10.81
C LYS A 69 -6.38 8.00 10.51
N THR A 70 -6.68 8.33 9.26
CA THR A 70 -7.27 9.63 8.87
C THR A 70 -8.60 9.87 9.61
N PRO A 71 -9.04 11.14 9.79
CA PRO A 71 -10.33 11.43 10.40
C PRO A 71 -11.50 10.75 9.67
N GLU A 72 -11.45 10.75 8.34
CA GLU A 72 -12.43 10.11 7.46
C GLU A 72 -12.40 8.58 7.64
N GLY A 73 -11.20 7.99 7.60
CA GLY A 73 -11.01 6.55 7.84
C GLY A 73 -11.48 6.11 9.22
N LYS A 74 -11.20 6.89 10.27
CA LYS A 74 -11.70 6.67 11.63
C LYS A 74 -13.21 6.74 11.70
N LYS A 75 -13.83 7.71 11.04
CA LYS A 75 -15.30 7.82 10.98
C LYS A 75 -15.93 6.57 10.35
N ILE A 76 -15.37 6.09 9.24
CA ILE A 76 -15.82 4.85 8.59
C ILE A 76 -15.64 3.65 9.54
N LEU A 77 -14.49 3.55 10.22
CA LEU A 77 -14.24 2.48 11.19
C LEU A 77 -15.22 2.52 12.37
N ASP A 78 -15.55 3.70 12.87
CA ASP A 78 -16.53 3.87 13.94
C ASP A 78 -17.94 3.55 13.46
N GLU A 79 -18.32 3.91 12.23
CA GLU A 79 -19.58 3.49 11.60
C GLU A 79 -19.66 1.96 11.46
N VAL A 80 -18.60 1.31 10.98
CA VAL A 80 -18.54 -0.16 10.89
C VAL A 80 -18.61 -0.81 12.28
N ARG A 81 -17.87 -0.27 13.26
CA ARG A 81 -17.91 -0.73 14.65
C ARG A 81 -19.31 -0.58 15.24
N ASN A 82 -19.98 0.54 14.97
CA ASN A 82 -21.32 0.82 15.46
C ASN A 82 -22.39 -0.03 14.75
N ALA A 83 -22.25 -0.27 13.45
CA ALA A 83 -23.10 -1.20 12.69
C ALA A 83 -22.86 -2.66 13.12
N CYS A 84 -21.66 -2.99 13.57
CA CYS A 84 -21.29 -4.29 14.13
C CYS A 84 -21.37 -4.33 15.66
N SER A 85 -22.11 -3.42 16.30
CA SER A 85 -22.26 -3.36 17.78
C SER A 85 -22.91 -4.60 18.38
N LYS A 86 -23.51 -5.47 17.56
CA LYS A 86 -24.06 -6.76 17.99
C LYS A 86 -23.44 -7.86 17.13
N LYS A 87 -22.73 -8.78 17.79
CA LYS A 87 -22.22 -10.04 17.21
C LYS A 87 -23.30 -10.78 16.39
N GLU A 88 -24.54 -10.73 16.85
CA GLU A 88 -25.72 -11.32 16.20
C GLU A 88 -26.04 -10.71 14.82
N GLN A 89 -25.83 -9.40 14.62
CA GLN A 89 -26.05 -8.74 13.33
C GLN A 89 -24.94 -9.07 12.32
N PHE A 90 -23.70 -9.19 12.78
CA PHE A 90 -22.58 -9.65 11.95
C PHE A 90 -22.72 -11.12 11.56
N GLU A 91 -23.06 -12.01 12.50
CA GLU A 91 -23.28 -13.43 12.22
C GLU A 91 -24.49 -13.67 11.30
N SER A 92 -25.57 -12.91 11.48
CA SER A 92 -26.75 -12.95 10.60
C SER A 92 -26.47 -12.42 9.20
N ALA A 93 -25.69 -11.34 9.05
CA ALA A 93 -25.36 -10.76 7.75
C ALA A 93 -24.30 -11.58 6.99
N ARG A 94 -23.37 -12.23 7.70
CA ARG A 94 -22.30 -13.02 7.09
C ARG A 94 -22.83 -14.24 6.34
N GLY A 95 -23.83 -14.95 6.87
CA GLY A 95 -24.46 -16.08 6.18
C GLY A 95 -25.15 -15.67 4.89
N ASP A 96 -25.82 -14.53 4.89
CA ASP A 96 -26.66 -14.05 3.79
C ASP A 96 -25.85 -13.35 2.68
N ALA A 97 -24.78 -12.64 3.04
CA ALA A 97 -23.89 -11.99 2.07
C ALA A 97 -22.94 -12.99 1.38
N LEU A 98 -22.32 -13.92 2.12
CA LEU A 98 -21.48 -14.96 1.53
C LEU A 98 -22.30 -15.98 0.74
N GLY A 99 -23.51 -16.32 1.21
CA GLY A 99 -24.44 -17.19 0.49
C GLY A 99 -24.84 -16.62 -0.87
N ARG A 100 -25.07 -15.31 -0.97
CA ARG A 100 -25.35 -14.62 -2.24
C ARG A 100 -24.12 -14.45 -3.13
N ALA A 101 -22.97 -14.14 -2.56
CA ALA A 101 -21.73 -13.95 -3.32
C ALA A 101 -21.16 -15.26 -3.89
N LEU A 102 -21.47 -16.40 -3.26
CA LEU A 102 -21.03 -17.74 -3.66
C LEU A 102 -22.13 -18.57 -4.33
N ALA A 103 -23.35 -18.02 -4.47
CA ALA A 103 -24.39 -18.67 -5.25
C ALA A 103 -23.93 -18.76 -6.72
N PRO A 104 -24.10 -19.92 -7.39
CA PRO A 104 -23.74 -20.04 -8.79
C PRO A 104 -24.60 -19.06 -9.58
N VAL A 105 -23.96 -18.10 -10.26
CA VAL A 105 -24.63 -17.21 -11.20
C VAL A 105 -25.11 -18.08 -12.36
N SER A 106 -26.43 -18.23 -12.47
CA SER A 106 -27.08 -19.01 -13.55
C SER A 106 -27.12 -18.19 -14.84
#